data_AF-A0A7S3MIM9-F1
#
_entry.id   AF-A0A7S3MIM9-F1
#
_cell.length_a   1.000
_cell.length_b   1.000
_cell.length_c   1.000
_cell.angle_alpha   90.00
_cell.angle_beta   90.00
_cell.angle_gamma   90.00
#
_symmetry.space_group_name_H-M   'P 1'
#
loop_
_entity.id
_entity.type
_entity.pdbx_description
1 polymer ?
#
loop_
_entity_poly.entity_id
_entity_poly.type
_entity_poly.pdbx_seq_one_letter_code
_entity_poly.pdbx_strand_id
1 'polypeptide(L)'
;MKVHGYAWEAVKVETEDGYTLTTFHVTGKVQKDGSVVTREATEPPVLIQHGLGCDAATWLWLYTHGNPLILQLYDEGFDVWLGNNRGTEYCQEHKSLKTSDKEFWMYDWAEMGTYDTPANISMIKEKTGYEKILYLGYSQ
;
A
#
# COMPACT_ATOMS: atom_id res chain seq x y z
N MET A 1 -10.54 -6.93 -5.14
CA MET A 1 -10.98 -7.46 -3.83
C MET A 1 -12.06 -6.55 -3.23
N LYS A 2 -12.94 -7.02 -2.33
CA LYS A 2 -13.92 -6.18 -1.61
C LYS A 2 -13.77 -6.39 -0.10
N VAL A 3 -13.43 -5.34 0.65
CA VAL A 3 -13.17 -5.40 2.10
C VAL A 3 -13.71 -4.13 2.77
N HIS A 4 -14.36 -4.25 3.93
CA HIS A 4 -14.96 -3.14 4.68
C HIS A 4 -15.95 -2.26 3.90
N GLY A 5 -16.59 -2.79 2.85
CA GLY A 5 -17.50 -2.01 1.99
C GLY A 5 -16.78 -1.17 0.93
N TYR A 6 -15.50 -1.43 0.69
CA TYR A 6 -14.69 -0.76 -0.34
C TYR A 6 -14.13 -1.79 -1.32
N ALA A 7 -13.93 -1.35 -2.56
CA ALA A 7 -13.24 -2.09 -3.59
C ALA A 7 -11.76 -1.76 -3.55
N TRP A 8 -10.94 -2.77 -3.81
CA TRP A 8 -9.49 -2.70 -3.70
C TRP A 8 -8.82 -3.38 -4.88
N GLU A 9 -7.70 -2.84 -5.30
CA GLU A 9 -6.74 -3.52 -6.18
C GLU A 9 -5.40 -3.74 -5.48
N ALA A 10 -4.72 -4.82 -5.87
CA ALA A 10 -3.37 -5.12 -5.44
C ALA A 10 -2.43 -4.77 -6.59
N VAL A 11 -1.52 -3.83 -6.36
CA VAL A 11 -0.58 -3.31 -7.36
C VAL A 11 0.80 -3.86 -7.05
N LYS A 12 1.40 -4.55 -8.02
CA LYS A 12 2.77 -5.05 -7.91
C LYS A 12 3.74 -3.91 -8.22
N VAL A 13 4.75 -3.76 -7.37
CA VAL A 13 5.76 -2.70 -7.47
C VAL A 13 7.13 -3.35 -7.43
N GLU A 14 7.92 -3.15 -8.49
CA GLU A 14 9.28 -3.67 -8.53
C GLU A 14 10.26 -2.63 -7.95
N THR A 15 11.11 -3.08 -7.05
CA THR A 15 12.23 -2.31 -6.52
C THR A 15 13.45 -2.41 -7.43
N GLU A 16 14.38 -1.47 -7.30
CA GLU A 16 15.61 -1.44 -8.10
C GLU A 16 16.47 -2.69 -7.87
N ASP A 17 16.54 -3.16 -6.62
CA ASP A 17 17.33 -4.33 -6.24
C ASP A 17 16.60 -5.68 -6.44
N GLY A 18 15.35 -5.65 -6.91
CA GLY A 18 14.69 -6.81 -7.52
C GLY A 18 13.61 -7.46 -6.67
N TYR A 19 13.25 -6.93 -5.51
CA TYR A 19 12.04 -7.32 -4.78
C TYR A 19 10.78 -6.86 -5.51
N THR A 20 9.73 -7.68 -5.45
CA THR A 20 8.39 -7.32 -5.89
C THR A 20 7.49 -7.14 -4.67
N LEU A 21 7.07 -5.90 -4.46
CA LEU A 21 6.16 -5.51 -3.39
C LEU A 21 4.71 -5.58 -3.87
N THR A 22 3.77 -5.70 -2.94
CA THR A 22 2.35 -5.56 -3.22
C THR A 22 1.79 -4.40 -2.42
N THR A 23 1.31 -3.37 -3.12
CA THR A 23 0.68 -2.19 -2.52
C THR A 23 -0.81 -2.21 -2.80
N PHE A 24 -1.63 -2.02 -1.77
CA PHE A 24 -3.08 -2.05 -1.91
C PHE A 24 -3.63 -0.64 -2.16
N HIS A 25 -4.56 -0.53 -3.11
CA HIS A 25 -5.17 0.75 -3.48
C HIS A 25 -6.70 0.66 -3.41
N VAL A 26 -7.32 1.64 -2.78
CA VAL A 26 -8.79 1.73 -2.67
C VAL A 26 -9.35 2.30 -3.97
N THR A 27 -10.18 1.53 -4.68
CA THR A 27 -10.68 1.91 -6.02
C THR A 27 -12.13 2.37 -6.06
N GLY A 28 -12.90 2.16 -4.99
CA GLY A 28 -14.33 2.46 -5.00
C GLY A 28 -15.06 2.10 -3.72
N LYS A 29 -16.31 2.56 -3.61
CA LYS A 29 -17.26 2.09 -2.58
C LYS A 29 -18.14 0.98 -3.13
N VAL A 30 -18.33 -0.07 -2.34
CA VAL A 30 -19.24 -1.16 -2.64
C VAL A 30 -20.64 -0.78 -2.16
N GLN A 31 -21.60 -0.78 -3.08
CA GLN A 31 -23.01 -0.50 -2.80
C GLN A 31 -23.73 -1.74 -2.25
N LYS A 32 -24.95 -1.56 -1.74
CA LYS A 32 -25.77 -2.65 -1.19
C LYS A 32 -26.11 -3.74 -2.20
N ASP A 33 -26.20 -3.39 -3.48
CA ASP A 33 -26.42 -4.32 -4.59
C ASP A 33 -25.12 -5.02 -5.06
N GLY A 34 -24.00 -4.72 -4.41
CA GLY A 34 -22.68 -5.26 -4.74
C GLY A 34 -21.97 -4.55 -5.88
N SER A 35 -22.58 -3.55 -6.53
CA SER A 35 -21.91 -2.71 -7.52
C SER A 35 -20.80 -1.87 -6.88
N VAL A 36 -19.82 -1.44 -7.68
CA VAL A 36 -18.73 -0.58 -7.23
C VAL A 36 -18.91 0.79 -7.85
N VAL A 37 -18.96 1.82 -7.00
CA VAL A 37 -18.96 3.22 -7.42
C VAL A 37 -17.55 3.76 -7.21
N THR A 38 -16.89 4.09 -8.31
CA THR A 38 -15.61 4.80 -8.32
C THR A 38 -15.86 6.30 -8.23
N ARG A 39 -14.84 7.06 -7.84
CA ARG A 39 -14.85 8.53 -7.91
C ARG A 39 -13.49 9.02 -8.38
N GLU A 40 -13.48 10.21 -8.95
CA GLU A 40 -12.23 10.95 -9.12
C GLU A 40 -11.73 11.44 -7.77
N ALA A 41 -10.41 11.43 -7.59
CA ALA A 41 -9.75 11.98 -6.42
C ALA A 41 -9.86 13.52 -6.43
N THR A 42 -10.28 14.11 -5.30
CA THR A 42 -10.30 15.58 -5.13
C THR A 42 -9.11 16.08 -4.32
N GLU A 43 -8.42 15.17 -3.64
CA GLU A 43 -7.23 15.43 -2.84
C GLU A 43 -6.04 14.62 -3.38
N PRO A 44 -4.78 14.99 -3.05
CA PRO A 44 -3.60 14.27 -3.51
C PRO A 44 -3.56 12.80 -3.05
N PRO A 45 -2.79 11.94 -3.74
CA PRO A 45 -2.54 10.58 -3.28
C PRO A 45 -1.85 10.55 -1.92
N VAL A 46 -2.22 9.58 -1.09
CA VAL A 46 -1.60 9.31 0.20
C VAL A 46 -1.09 7.88 0.24
N LEU A 47 0.22 7.73 0.48
CA LEU A 47 0.86 6.46 0.81
C LEU A 47 0.92 6.31 2.32
N ILE A 48 0.41 5.19 2.82
CA ILE A 48 0.32 4.88 4.24
C ILE A 48 1.18 3.66 4.52
N GLN A 49 2.22 3.83 5.34
CA GLN A 49 3.24 2.84 5.62
C GLN A 49 3.10 2.28 7.04
N HIS A 50 3.01 0.96 7.15
CA HIS A 50 2.94 0.23 8.43
C HIS A 50 4.31 0.18 9.14
N GLY A 51 4.29 -0.17 10.43
CA GLY A 51 5.51 -0.32 11.24
C GLY A 51 6.08 -1.74 11.30
N LEU A 52 7.08 -1.92 12.18
CA LEU A 52 7.76 -3.20 12.40
C LEU A 52 6.80 -4.31 12.85
N GLY A 53 6.90 -5.48 12.23
CA GLY A 53 6.09 -6.66 12.57
C GLY A 53 4.63 -6.56 12.11
N CYS A 54 4.33 -5.59 11.25
CA CYS A 54 3.01 -5.37 10.67
C CYS A 54 3.06 -5.53 9.13
N ASP A 55 1.90 -5.32 8.52
CA ASP A 55 1.69 -5.19 7.08
C ASP A 55 0.58 -4.17 6.81
N ALA A 56 0.25 -3.93 5.55
CA ALA A 56 -0.81 -3.00 5.14
C ALA A 56 -2.19 -3.33 5.73
N ALA A 57 -2.50 -4.61 5.99
CA ALA A 57 -3.80 -5.00 6.52
C ALA A 57 -4.02 -4.49 7.95
N THR A 58 -2.94 -4.21 8.68
CA THR A 58 -2.99 -3.64 10.05
C THR A 58 -3.86 -2.38 10.12
N TRP A 59 -3.83 -1.53 9.08
CA TRP A 59 -4.63 -0.31 9.00
C TRP A 59 -6.14 -0.55 8.92
N LEU A 60 -6.56 -1.76 8.55
CA LEU A 60 -7.96 -2.14 8.46
C LEU A 60 -8.51 -2.71 9.77
N TRP A 61 -7.66 -3.11 10.71
CA TRP A 61 -8.10 -3.80 11.92
C TRP A 61 -7.93 -2.98 13.20
N LEU A 62 -7.10 -1.93 13.17
CA LEU A 62 -6.82 -1.08 14.34
C LEU A 62 -7.77 0.12 14.45
N TYR A 63 -9.05 -0.13 14.75
CA TYR A 63 -10.03 0.94 15.01
C TYR A 63 -11.10 0.50 16.03
N THR A 64 -11.59 1.43 16.85
CA THR A 64 -12.59 1.15 17.90
C THR A 64 -14.01 1.53 17.50
N HIS A 65 -14.18 2.60 16.71
CA HIS A 65 -15.48 3.11 16.29
C HIS A 65 -15.43 3.61 14.85
N GLY A 66 -16.54 3.45 14.12
CA GLY A 66 -16.67 3.94 12.75
C GLY A 66 -15.90 3.12 11.73
N ASN A 67 -15.38 3.79 10.70
CA ASN A 67 -14.50 3.18 9.70
C ASN A 67 -13.03 3.38 10.11
N PRO A 68 -12.10 2.48 9.73
CA PRO A 68 -10.67 2.74 9.85
C PRO A 68 -10.27 4.10 9.24
N LEU A 69 -9.26 4.77 9.82
CA LEU A 69 -8.78 6.10 9.39
C LEU A 69 -8.57 6.18 7.88
N ILE A 70 -7.97 5.15 7.29
CA ILE A 70 -7.64 5.11 5.87
C ILE A 70 -8.89 5.15 4.98
N LEU A 71 -10.01 4.59 5.44
CA LEU A 71 -11.28 4.61 4.71
C LEU A 71 -11.99 5.95 4.91
N GLN A 72 -11.79 6.60 6.06
CA GLN A 72 -12.23 7.98 6.25
C GLN A 72 -11.48 8.93 5.31
N LEU A 73 -10.18 8.75 5.09
CA LEU A 73 -9.42 9.54 4.09
C LEU A 73 -9.99 9.37 2.68
N TYR A 74 -10.34 8.14 2.29
CA TYR A 74 -11.02 7.91 1.02
C TYR A 74 -12.39 8.61 0.97
N ASP A 75 -13.10 8.70 2.08
CA ASP A 75 -14.40 9.40 2.13
C ASP A 75 -14.25 10.92 2.01
N GLU A 76 -13.15 11.47 2.52
CA GLU A 76 -12.80 12.89 2.47
C GLU A 76 -12.13 13.31 1.15
N GLY A 77 -11.95 12.41 0.18
CA GLY A 77 -11.51 12.79 -1.17
C GLY A 77 -10.11 12.33 -1.58
N PHE A 78 -9.32 11.77 -0.65
CA PHE A 78 -7.96 11.29 -0.90
C PHE A 78 -7.93 10.04 -1.77
N ASP A 79 -6.87 9.91 -2.57
CA ASP A 79 -6.52 8.67 -3.24
C ASP A 79 -5.60 7.82 -2.34
N VAL A 80 -6.09 6.65 -1.87
CA VAL A 80 -5.53 5.95 -0.71
C VAL A 80 -4.76 4.69 -1.10
N TRP A 81 -3.48 4.67 -0.73
CA TRP A 81 -2.53 3.61 -0.99
C TRP A 81 -1.92 3.06 0.31
N LEU A 82 -1.97 1.74 0.51
CA LEU A 82 -1.36 1.07 1.65
C LEU A 82 -0.12 0.30 1.19
N GLY A 83 1.05 0.82 1.58
CA GLY A 83 2.34 0.23 1.23
C GLY A 83 2.65 -1.00 2.07
N ASN A 84 3.41 -1.93 1.50
CA ASN A 84 4.04 -3.03 2.21
C ASN A 84 5.54 -3.02 1.95
N ASN A 85 6.32 -3.36 2.98
CA ASN A 85 7.76 -3.55 2.85
C ASN A 85 8.10 -5.00 2.44
N ARG A 86 9.28 -5.16 1.84
CA ARG A 86 9.88 -6.45 1.48
C ARG A 86 9.82 -7.45 2.65
N GLY A 87 9.49 -8.70 2.31
CA GLY A 87 9.41 -9.85 3.22
C GLY A 87 8.17 -9.91 4.13
N THR A 88 7.31 -8.90 4.15
CA THR A 88 5.94 -9.03 4.70
C THR A 88 5.14 -10.08 3.93
N GLU A 89 3.99 -10.52 4.46
CA GLU A 89 3.13 -11.57 3.87
C GLU A 89 2.91 -11.38 2.36
N TYR A 90 2.74 -10.14 1.91
CA TYR A 90 2.42 -9.80 0.52
C TYR A 90 3.64 -9.46 -0.35
N CYS A 91 4.87 -9.50 0.19
CA CYS A 91 6.09 -9.03 -0.48
C CYS A 91 7.23 -10.06 -0.41
N GLN A 92 6.91 -11.33 -0.61
CA GLN A 92 7.86 -12.45 -0.60
C GLN A 92 8.24 -12.94 -2.01
N GLU A 93 8.43 -11.98 -2.93
CA GLU A 93 8.80 -12.24 -4.33
C GLU A 93 10.06 -11.44 -4.68
N HIS A 94 10.96 -12.06 -5.45
CA HIS A 94 12.18 -11.44 -5.94
C HIS A 94 12.51 -11.95 -7.34
N LYS A 95 13.12 -11.12 -8.19
CA LYS A 95 13.44 -11.44 -9.60
C LYS A 95 14.34 -12.67 -9.75
N SER A 96 15.29 -12.85 -8.84
CA SER A 96 16.32 -13.91 -8.91
C SER A 96 16.43 -14.80 -7.68
N LEU A 97 15.85 -14.41 -6.55
CA LEU A 97 16.02 -15.08 -5.26
C LEU A 97 14.71 -15.74 -4.83
N LYS A 98 14.79 -16.85 -4.12
CA LYS A 98 13.66 -17.52 -3.48
C LYS A 98 13.68 -17.23 -1.99
N THR A 99 12.52 -17.33 -1.33
CA THR A 99 12.41 -17.22 0.13
C THR A 99 13.20 -18.29 0.89
N SER A 100 13.62 -19.38 0.22
CA SER A 100 14.53 -20.39 0.78
C SER A 100 15.99 -19.93 0.83
N ASP A 101 16.35 -18.91 0.05
CA ASP A 101 17.71 -18.41 -0.04
C ASP A 101 17.95 -17.41 1.10
N LYS A 102 19.10 -17.51 1.78
CA LYS A 102 19.41 -16.65 2.92
C LYS A 102 19.50 -15.18 2.48
N GLU A 103 20.04 -14.97 1.29
CA GLU A 103 20.24 -13.67 0.65
C GLU A 103 18.92 -12.93 0.45
N PHE A 104 17.80 -13.64 0.26
CA PHE A 104 16.47 -13.03 0.18
C PHE A 104 16.12 -12.25 1.45
N TRP A 105 16.66 -12.65 2.61
CA TRP A 105 16.38 -12.05 3.90
C TRP A 105 17.51 -11.14 4.40
N MET A 106 18.52 -10.87 3.57
CA MET A 106 19.64 -10.00 3.91
C MET A 106 19.34 -8.53 3.58
N TYR A 107 18.32 -7.97 4.25
CA TYR A 107 17.97 -6.56 4.20
C TYR A 107 17.63 -6.05 5.60
N ASP A 108 17.67 -4.75 5.80
CA ASP A 108 17.08 -4.08 6.94
C ASP A 108 16.22 -2.87 6.50
N TRP A 109 15.95 -1.94 7.42
CA TRP A 109 15.13 -0.77 7.16
C TRP A 109 15.79 0.25 6.22
N ALA A 110 17.12 0.23 6.11
CA ALA A 110 17.86 1.06 5.18
C ALA A 110 17.47 0.70 3.73
N GLU A 111 17.39 -0.58 3.38
CA GLU A 111 16.91 -1.01 2.08
C GLU A 111 15.43 -0.66 1.85
N MET A 112 14.58 -0.77 2.88
CA MET A 112 13.17 -0.35 2.78
C MET A 112 13.04 1.15 2.46
N GLY A 113 13.84 1.99 3.12
CA GLY A 113 13.87 3.44 2.86
C GLY A 113 14.53 3.81 1.52
N THR A 114 15.52 3.03 1.09
CA THR A 114 16.30 3.32 -0.13
C THR A 114 15.62 2.80 -1.40
N TYR A 115 14.92 1.67 -1.32
CA TYR A 115 14.35 0.99 -2.49
C TYR A 115 12.83 0.86 -2.43
N ASP A 116 12.26 0.37 -1.32
CA ASP A 116 10.81 0.08 -1.25
C ASP A 116 9.96 1.35 -1.30
N THR A 117 10.31 2.33 -0.46
CA THR A 117 9.58 3.60 -0.37
C THR A 117 9.66 4.39 -1.69
N PRO A 118 10.85 4.60 -2.30
CA PRO A 118 10.94 5.29 -3.59
C PRO A 118 10.23 4.56 -4.73
N ALA A 119 10.26 3.22 -4.77
CA ALA A 119 9.55 2.45 -5.79
C ALA A 119 8.02 2.65 -5.68
N ASN A 120 7.48 2.58 -4.47
CA ASN A 120 6.06 2.86 -4.22
C ASN A 120 5.66 4.29 -4.59
N ILE A 121 6.44 5.29 -4.15
CA ILE A 121 6.18 6.70 -4.48
C ILE A 121 6.20 6.91 -6.00
N SER A 122 7.20 6.36 -6.69
CA SER A 122 7.35 6.51 -8.14
C SER A 122 6.18 5.88 -8.90
N MET A 123 5.77 4.66 -8.50
CA MET A 123 4.60 3.98 -9.09
C MET A 123 3.32 4.80 -8.89
N ILE A 124 3.08 5.34 -7.68
CA ILE A 124 1.87 6.14 -7.41
C ILE A 124 1.89 7.41 -8.26
N LYS A 125 3.02 8.10 -8.35
CA LYS A 125 3.16 9.30 -9.19
C LYS A 125 2.91 9.00 -10.66
N GLU A 126 3.44 7.89 -11.18
CA GLU A 126 3.22 7.46 -12.56
C GLU A 126 1.74 7.17 -12.83
N LYS A 127 1.09 6.43 -11.93
CA LYS A 127 -0.31 6.01 -12.10
C LYS A 127 -1.32 7.14 -11.94
N THR A 128 -1.00 8.13 -11.12
CA THR A 128 -1.91 9.24 -10.78
C THR A 128 -1.60 10.54 -11.53
N GLY A 129 -0.38 10.68 -12.07
CA GLY A 129 0.10 11.91 -12.70
C GLY A 129 0.51 13.02 -11.73
N TYR A 130 0.44 12.78 -10.41
CA TYR A 130 0.82 13.78 -9.42
C TYR A 130 2.34 13.92 -9.28
N GLU A 131 2.83 15.15 -9.08
CA GLU A 131 4.27 15.40 -8.84
C GLU A 131 4.68 15.04 -7.39
N LYS A 132 3.77 15.20 -6.44
CA LYS A 132 3.98 14.96 -5.00
C LYS A 132 2.82 14.17 -4.44
N ILE A 133 3.12 13.38 -3.41
CA ILE A 133 2.14 12.62 -2.65
C ILE A 133 2.28 12.95 -1.15
N LEU A 134 1.24 12.66 -0.39
CA LEU A 134 1.33 12.62 1.07
C LEU A 134 1.89 11.27 1.51
N TYR A 135 2.71 11.29 2.57
CA TYR A 135 3.27 10.09 3.18
C TYR A 135 2.92 10.05 4.66
N LEU A 136 2.23 9.00 5.09
CA LEU A 136 1.87 8.76 6.48
C LEU A 136 2.58 7.49 6.95
N GLY A 137 3.57 7.64 7.83
CA GLY A 137 4.29 6.51 8.44
C GLY A 137 3.91 6.33 9.91
N TYR A 138 3.88 5.08 10.38
CA TYR A 138 3.77 4.75 11.79
C TYR A 138 4.88 3.79 12.21
N SER A 139 5.60 4.18 13.27
CA SER A 139 6.73 3.42 13.79
C SER A 139 7.89 3.35 12.78
N GLN A 140 8.17 2.20 12.17
CA GLN A 140 9.32 1.96 11.30
C GLN A 140 9.13 2.54 9.90
#